data_AF-A0A7K0SRN5-F1
#
_entry.id   AF-A0A7K0SRN5-F1
#
_cell.length_a   1.000
_cell.length_b   1.000
_cell.length_c   1.000
_cell.angle_alpha   90.00
_cell.angle_beta   90.00
_cell.angle_gamma   90.00
#
_symmetry.space_group_name_H-M   'P 1'
#
loop_
_entity.id
_entity.type
_entity.pdbx_description
1 polymer ?
#
loop_
_entity_poly.entity_id
_entity_poly.type
_entity_poly.pdbx_seq_one_letter_code
_entity_poly.pdbx_strand_id
1 'polypeptide(L)'
;MKYRQPVFFLTVLIACFLLASGLNVADQSSTYSQSYPAVVCPPTLNGLNSQISISSGKTQYQRLENRSSKTLPFRILRFPVSKNSLVISAQGVTPVIWQSRSGSWAGGTICSGPEASQWFVGGTANVTTRGRLVLTNSGLSDALVDIQSYSENGKQPIKSVNLKSKSFMQLSLDSLAPGDKSLTIQVVPRSGRVNSFVIDEQGAGLRALGGDFVNSIPS
;
A
#
# COMPACT_ATOMS: atom_id res chain seq x y z
N MET A 1 29.70 53.66 -49.99
CA MET A 1 29.26 53.05 -48.70
C MET A 1 27.81 52.53 -48.84
N LYS A 2 27.59 51.33 -49.39
CA LYS A 2 26.22 50.84 -49.72
C LYS A 2 25.81 49.52 -49.05
N TYR A 3 26.68 48.94 -48.22
CA TYR A 3 26.45 47.62 -47.59
C TYR A 3 26.39 47.66 -46.05
N ARG A 4 26.44 48.84 -45.43
CA ARG A 4 26.50 48.98 -43.96
C ARG A 4 25.17 48.61 -43.27
N GLN A 5 24.03 48.89 -43.92
CA GLN A 5 22.70 48.50 -43.45
C GLN A 5 22.44 46.98 -43.54
N PRO A 6 22.65 46.29 -44.68
CA PRO A 6 22.37 44.85 -44.76
C PRO A 6 23.30 44.01 -43.86
N VAL A 7 24.55 44.42 -43.66
CA VAL A 7 25.48 43.74 -42.75
C VAL A 7 25.03 43.87 -41.29
N PHE A 8 24.50 45.03 -40.90
CA PHE A 8 23.95 45.23 -39.56
C PHE A 8 22.75 44.30 -39.27
N PHE A 9 21.81 44.19 -40.21
CA PHE A 9 20.67 43.28 -40.07
C PHE A 9 21.10 41.81 -39.97
N LEU A 10 22.11 41.40 -40.76
CA LEU A 10 22.63 40.04 -40.69
C LEU A 10 23.26 39.73 -39.33
N THR A 11 24.02 40.67 -38.76
CA THR A 11 24.64 40.49 -37.44
C THR A 11 23.63 40.38 -36.31
N VAL A 12 22.55 41.17 -36.36
CA VAL A 12 21.45 41.09 -35.37
C VAL A 12 20.72 39.76 -35.47
N LEU A 13 20.49 39.26 -36.69
CA LEU A 13 19.77 38.01 -36.91
C LEU A 13 20.58 36.80 -36.43
N ILE A 14 21.90 36.80 -36.65
CA ILE A 14 22.82 35.78 -36.13
C ILE A 14 22.87 35.83 -34.60
N ALA A 15 22.93 37.03 -34.00
CA ALA A 15 22.93 37.18 -32.55
C ALA A 15 21.63 36.66 -31.91
N CYS A 16 20.47 36.96 -32.51
CA CYS A 16 19.19 36.43 -32.06
C CYS A 16 19.11 34.90 -32.16
N PHE A 17 19.63 34.31 -33.25
CA PHE A 17 19.69 32.85 -33.40
C PHE A 17 20.58 32.18 -32.35
N LEU A 18 21.75 32.75 -32.08
CA LEU A 18 22.66 32.23 -31.05
C LEU A 18 22.07 32.35 -29.64
N LEU A 19 21.39 33.45 -29.32
CA LEU A 19 20.69 33.64 -28.05
C LEU A 19 19.52 32.65 -27.89
N ALA A 20 18.70 32.46 -28.93
CA ALA A 20 17.59 31.50 -28.90
C ALA A 20 18.09 30.05 -28.76
N SER A 21 19.20 29.71 -29.41
CA SER A 21 19.79 28.37 -29.33
C SER A 21 20.43 28.11 -27.95
N GLY A 22 21.09 29.11 -27.37
CA GLY A 22 21.70 29.01 -26.04
C GLY A 22 20.68 28.90 -24.91
N LEU A 23 19.54 29.58 -25.03
CA LEU A 23 18.45 29.50 -24.05
C LEU A 23 17.73 28.14 -24.07
N ASN A 24 17.58 27.51 -25.24
CA ASN A 24 16.95 26.19 -25.35
C ASN A 24 17.80 25.04 -24.77
N VAL A 25 19.13 25.20 -24.68
CA VAL A 25 20.03 24.18 -24.07
C VAL A 25 20.03 24.27 -22.54
N ALA A 26 19.63 25.42 -21.96
CA ALA A 26 19.55 25.61 -20.52
C ALA A 26 18.27 25.03 -19.88
N ASP A 27 17.32 24.53 -20.67
CA ASP A 27 15.99 24.11 -20.21
C ASP A 27 15.75 22.58 -20.26
N GLN A 28 16.82 21.79 -20.16
CA GLN A 28 16.73 20.33 -20.01
C GLN A 28 17.19 19.86 -18.63
N SER A 29 16.51 20.34 -17.60
CA SER A 29 16.21 19.47 -16.47
C SER A 29 14.70 19.44 -16.31
N SER A 30 14.03 18.64 -17.13
CA SER A 30 12.69 18.17 -16.80
C SER A 30 12.82 17.37 -15.50
N THR A 31 12.70 18.07 -14.37
CA THR A 31 12.58 17.47 -13.05
C THR A 31 11.23 16.76 -13.06
N TYR A 32 11.19 15.55 -13.60
CA TYR A 32 10.03 14.69 -13.49
C TYR A 32 9.78 14.54 -12.00
N SER A 33 8.68 15.12 -11.52
CA SER A 33 8.19 14.85 -10.18
C SER A 33 7.76 13.39 -10.16
N GLN A 34 8.69 12.50 -9.80
CA GLN A 34 8.40 11.12 -9.47
C GLN A 34 7.68 11.13 -8.11
N SER A 35 6.43 11.60 -8.11
CA SER A 35 5.52 11.46 -6.97
C SER A 35 5.14 9.99 -6.84
N TYR A 36 6.00 9.23 -6.18
CA TYR A 36 5.69 7.86 -5.84
C TYR A 36 4.54 7.82 -4.81
N PRO A 37 3.53 6.96 -5.02
CA PRO A 37 2.39 6.91 -4.12
C PRO A 37 2.82 6.41 -2.74
N ALA A 38 2.19 6.97 -1.70
CA ALA A 38 2.35 6.45 -0.36
C ALA A 38 1.67 5.08 -0.25
N VAL A 39 2.43 4.08 0.20
CA VAL A 39 1.96 2.70 0.42
C VAL A 39 1.79 2.43 1.91
N VAL A 40 0.97 1.44 2.23
CA VAL A 40 0.63 1.06 3.60
C VAL A 40 1.00 -0.40 3.80
N CYS A 41 1.64 -0.71 4.92
CA CYS A 41 1.87 -2.10 5.33
C CYS A 41 0.87 -2.50 6.42
N PRO A 42 0.42 -3.77 6.49
CA PRO A 42 -0.47 -4.23 7.54
C PRO A 42 0.15 -4.02 8.94
N PRO A 43 -0.69 -3.77 9.96
CA PRO A 43 -0.27 -3.73 11.36
C PRO A 43 0.21 -5.12 11.82
N THR A 44 0.94 -5.16 12.93
CA THR A 44 1.32 -6.42 13.57
C THR A 44 0.17 -6.91 14.44
N LEU A 45 -0.44 -8.04 14.06
CA LEU A 45 -1.54 -8.63 14.83
C LEU A 45 -1.03 -9.31 16.11
N ASN A 46 -1.93 -9.51 17.07
CA ASN A 46 -1.58 -10.10 18.36
C ASN A 46 -0.97 -11.51 18.19
N GLY A 47 0.20 -11.71 18.80
CA GLY A 47 0.93 -12.97 18.74
C GLY A 47 1.70 -13.21 17.43
N LEU A 48 1.77 -12.21 16.55
CA LEU A 48 2.66 -12.19 15.39
C LEU A 48 3.85 -11.26 15.62
N ASN A 49 4.95 -11.53 14.92
CA ASN A 49 6.11 -10.66 14.81
C ASN A 49 6.24 -10.16 13.37
N SER A 50 6.49 -8.87 13.18
CA SER A 50 6.59 -8.30 11.83
C SER A 50 7.87 -7.51 11.59
N GLN A 51 8.38 -7.57 10.37
CA GLN A 51 9.52 -6.77 9.91
C GLN A 51 9.28 -6.27 8.48
N ILE A 52 9.58 -5.00 8.22
CA ILE A 52 9.51 -4.43 6.88
C ILE A 52 10.91 -4.38 6.29
N SER A 53 11.05 -4.91 5.08
CA SER A 53 12.24 -4.78 4.25
C SER A 53 12.06 -3.59 3.31
N ILE A 54 13.02 -2.67 3.35
CA ILE A 54 13.07 -1.48 2.49
C ILE A 54 14.35 -1.47 1.67
N SER A 55 14.32 -0.83 0.51
CA SER A 55 15.48 -0.69 -0.37
C SER A 55 16.48 0.37 0.09
N SER A 56 16.04 1.35 0.90
CA SER A 56 16.87 2.48 1.33
C SER A 56 16.55 2.91 2.76
N GLY A 57 17.57 3.07 3.60
CA GLY A 57 17.41 3.64 4.95
C GLY A 57 16.94 5.11 4.95
N LYS A 58 16.98 5.79 3.80
CA LYS A 58 16.48 7.15 3.61
C LYS A 58 14.98 7.20 3.32
N THR A 59 14.36 6.05 3.02
CA THR A 59 12.92 5.95 2.81
C THR A 59 12.19 6.50 4.03
N GLN A 60 11.21 7.37 3.77
CA GLN A 60 10.47 8.07 4.79
C GLN A 60 9.18 7.32 5.13
N TYR A 61 8.84 7.28 6.40
CA TYR A 61 7.60 6.70 6.89
C TYR A 61 6.91 7.60 7.92
N GLN A 62 5.62 7.35 8.11
CA GLN A 62 4.78 7.93 9.13
C GLN A 62 4.00 6.80 9.80
N ARG A 63 3.87 6.85 11.13
CA ARG A 63 2.97 5.94 11.85
C ARG A 63 1.52 6.29 11.54
N LEU A 64 0.68 5.29 11.27
CA LEU A 64 -0.71 5.49 10.89
C LEU A 64 -1.47 6.40 11.86
N GLU A 65 -1.36 6.14 13.16
CA GLU A 65 -2.08 6.88 14.22
C GLU A 65 -1.64 8.35 14.36
N ASN A 66 -0.47 8.72 13.83
CA ASN A 66 0.02 10.08 13.97
C ASN A 66 -0.75 11.00 13.00
N ARG A 67 -1.46 11.99 13.57
CA ARG A 67 -2.19 13.00 12.80
C ARG A 67 -1.27 14.02 12.12
N SER A 68 -0.01 14.12 12.54
CA SER A 68 0.98 15.00 11.91
C SER A 68 1.45 14.43 10.58
N SER A 69 1.68 15.28 9.58
CA SER A 69 2.32 14.93 8.30
C SER A 69 3.83 14.72 8.40
N LYS A 70 4.42 14.84 9.61
CA LYS A 70 5.85 14.64 9.81
C LYS A 70 6.25 13.20 9.55
N THR A 71 7.20 13.03 8.65
CA THR A 71 7.81 11.74 8.31
C THR A 71 9.14 11.58 9.03
N LEU A 72 9.54 10.32 9.21
CA LEU A 72 10.84 9.93 9.77
C LEU A 72 11.54 8.98 8.79
N PRO A 73 12.87 9.04 8.66
CA PRO A 73 13.61 8.05 7.89
C PRO A 73 13.72 6.74 8.67
N PHE A 74 13.70 5.61 7.97
CA PHE A 74 13.85 4.29 8.58
C PHE A 74 15.23 4.04 9.21
N ARG A 75 16.31 4.60 8.65
CA ARG A 75 17.73 4.44 9.05
C ARG A 75 18.30 3.02 8.99
N ILE A 76 17.46 1.98 8.96
CA ILE A 76 17.84 0.57 8.83
C ILE A 76 17.02 -0.09 7.70
N LEU A 77 17.58 -1.10 7.04
CA LEU A 77 16.93 -1.77 5.90
C LEU A 77 15.87 -2.81 6.32
N ARG A 78 15.92 -3.28 7.57
CA ARG A 78 14.94 -4.20 8.16
C ARG A 78 14.37 -3.57 9.41
N PHE A 79 13.18 -3.03 9.30
CA PHE A 79 12.53 -2.29 10.38
C PHE A 79 11.54 -3.18 11.13
N PRO A 80 11.74 -3.46 12.43
CA PRO A 80 10.77 -4.21 13.22
C PRO A 80 9.52 -3.37 13.47
N VAL A 81 8.35 -3.93 13.20
CA VAL A 81 7.07 -3.26 13.44
C VAL A 81 6.47 -3.79 14.73
N SER A 82 6.24 -2.90 15.70
CA SER A 82 5.76 -3.32 17.03
C SER A 82 4.25 -3.51 17.09
N LYS A 83 3.46 -2.65 16.43
CA LYS A 83 1.99 -2.75 16.49
C LYS A 83 1.30 -2.04 15.33
N ASN A 84 1.53 -0.74 15.22
CA ASN A 84 0.77 0.11 14.31
C ASN A 84 1.23 -0.05 12.87
N SER A 85 0.28 0.04 11.94
CA SER A 85 0.58 0.14 10.51
C SER A 85 1.41 1.39 10.21
N LEU A 86 2.23 1.31 9.16
CA LEU A 86 3.08 2.40 8.68
C LEU A 86 2.63 2.83 7.29
N VAL A 87 2.58 4.14 7.09
CA VAL A 87 2.45 4.77 5.78
C VAL A 87 3.86 5.12 5.30
N ILE A 88 4.26 4.59 4.14
CA ILE A 88 5.62 4.69 3.63
C ILE A 88 5.60 5.43 2.30
N SER A 89 6.49 6.41 2.14
CA SER A 89 6.76 7.01 0.84
C SER A 89 7.68 6.08 0.08
N ALA A 90 7.11 5.26 -0.81
CA ALA A 90 7.90 4.37 -1.65
C ALA A 90 8.84 5.22 -2.53
N GLN A 91 10.11 4.85 -2.67
CA GLN A 91 11.07 5.57 -3.54
C GLN A 91 11.38 4.69 -4.75
N GLY A 92 10.35 4.39 -5.56
CA GLY A 92 10.47 3.52 -6.74
C GLY A 92 10.53 2.02 -6.46
N VAL A 93 10.60 1.60 -5.20
CA VAL A 93 10.52 0.20 -4.79
C VAL A 93 9.49 0.05 -3.68
N THR A 94 8.54 -0.86 -3.88
CA THR A 94 7.51 -1.20 -2.91
C THR A 94 8.11 -2.02 -1.76
N PRO A 95 8.02 -1.57 -0.51
CA PRO A 95 8.47 -2.35 0.64
C PRO A 95 7.72 -3.67 0.78
N VAL A 96 8.41 -4.67 1.33
CA VAL A 96 7.83 -5.97 1.67
C VAL A 96 7.73 -6.08 3.18
N ILE A 97 6.56 -6.43 3.70
CA ILE A 97 6.41 -6.81 5.10
C ILE A 97 6.46 -8.32 5.24
N TRP A 98 7.17 -8.78 6.26
CA TRP A 98 7.19 -10.16 6.72
C TRP A 98 6.44 -10.23 8.03
N GLN A 99 5.55 -11.21 8.18
CA GLN A 99 4.92 -11.53 9.45
C GLN A 99 5.14 -13.00 9.77
N SER A 100 5.26 -13.31 11.05
CA SER A 100 5.48 -14.69 11.50
C SER A 100 4.81 -14.95 12.83
N ARG A 101 4.36 -16.18 13.01
CA ARG A 101 4.00 -16.72 14.32
C ARG A 101 5.10 -17.68 14.74
N SER A 102 5.74 -17.39 15.87
CA SER A 102 6.84 -18.20 16.40
C SER A 102 6.46 -19.68 16.47
N GLY A 103 7.30 -20.54 15.90
CA GLY A 103 7.11 -21.99 15.89
C GLY A 103 5.96 -22.51 15.01
N SER A 104 5.35 -21.68 14.16
CA SER A 104 4.22 -22.08 13.32
C SER A 104 4.41 -21.73 11.84
N TRP A 105 4.53 -20.44 11.51
CA TRP A 105 4.63 -20.00 10.11
C TRP A 105 5.31 -18.64 9.98
N ALA A 106 5.77 -18.34 8.76
CA ALA A 106 6.25 -17.03 8.35
C ALA A 106 5.80 -16.77 6.91
N GLY A 107 5.27 -15.58 6.68
CA GLY A 107 4.66 -15.16 5.43
C GLY A 107 5.04 -13.73 5.08
N GLY A 108 4.91 -13.37 3.81
CA GLY A 108 5.29 -12.05 3.32
C GLY A 108 4.25 -11.48 2.36
N THR A 109 4.07 -10.16 2.41
CA THR A 109 3.26 -9.46 1.41
C THR A 109 3.85 -8.09 1.09
N ILE A 110 3.48 -7.55 -0.07
CA ILE A 110 3.89 -6.21 -0.47
C ILE A 110 2.99 -5.16 0.19
N CYS A 111 3.59 -4.05 0.62
CA CYS A 111 2.81 -2.91 1.08
C CYS A 111 2.10 -2.27 -0.11
N SER A 112 0.80 -2.00 -0.01
CA SER A 112 -0.02 -1.58 -1.15
C SER A 112 -0.39 -0.11 -1.08
N GLY A 113 -0.67 0.51 -2.23
CA GLY A 113 -1.36 1.80 -2.29
C GLY A 113 -2.86 1.63 -2.01
N PRO A 114 -3.60 2.69 -1.63
CA PRO A 114 -5.05 2.60 -1.52
C PRO A 114 -5.68 2.28 -2.88
N GLU A 115 -6.63 1.36 -2.91
CA GLU A 115 -7.26 0.87 -4.14
C GLU A 115 -8.78 1.09 -4.10
N ALA A 116 -9.40 1.23 -5.27
CA ALA A 116 -10.86 1.35 -5.40
C ALA A 116 -11.58 0.02 -5.15
N SER A 117 -10.91 -1.10 -5.42
CA SER A 117 -11.37 -2.44 -5.09
C SER A 117 -10.16 -3.40 -4.99
N GLN A 118 -10.21 -4.32 -4.04
CA GLN A 118 -9.20 -5.37 -3.86
C GLN A 118 -9.87 -6.73 -3.71
N TRP A 119 -9.37 -7.71 -4.48
CA TRP A 119 -9.83 -9.09 -4.44
C TRP A 119 -8.81 -9.97 -3.74
N PHE A 120 -9.30 -10.88 -2.90
CA PHE A 120 -8.52 -11.93 -2.28
C PHE A 120 -9.17 -13.25 -2.66
N VAL A 121 -8.46 -14.06 -3.45
CA VAL A 121 -8.92 -15.39 -3.84
C VAL A 121 -8.15 -16.38 -2.97
N GLY A 122 -8.83 -16.88 -1.94
CA GLY A 122 -8.22 -17.75 -0.95
C GLY A 122 -8.52 -17.31 0.48
N GLY A 123 -8.35 -18.26 1.39
CA GLY A 123 -8.71 -18.11 2.79
C GLY A 123 -9.89 -19.02 3.16
N THR A 124 -9.99 -19.25 4.45
CA THR A 124 -10.98 -20.16 5.03
C THR A 124 -11.64 -19.50 6.24
N ALA A 125 -12.89 -19.86 6.48
CA ALA A 125 -13.72 -19.35 7.57
C ALA A 125 -14.25 -20.50 8.45
N ASN A 126 -13.50 -21.60 8.47
CA ASN A 126 -13.79 -22.80 9.24
C ASN A 126 -13.36 -22.59 10.70
N VAL A 127 -14.10 -23.17 11.65
CA VAL A 127 -13.85 -23.08 13.11
C VAL A 127 -12.44 -23.47 13.56
N THR A 128 -11.69 -24.19 12.72
CA THR A 128 -10.31 -24.61 12.99
C THR A 128 -9.26 -23.60 12.52
N THR A 129 -9.65 -22.56 11.80
CA THR A 129 -8.75 -21.58 11.18
C THR A 129 -8.84 -20.23 11.89
N ARG A 130 -7.84 -19.36 11.68
CA ARG A 130 -7.79 -18.02 12.27
C ARG A 130 -7.60 -16.97 11.18
N GLY A 131 -8.35 -17.11 10.09
CA GLY A 131 -8.34 -16.14 8.99
C GLY A 131 -8.76 -14.74 9.46
N ARG A 132 -8.04 -13.71 9.02
CA ARG A 132 -8.30 -12.30 9.33
C ARG A 132 -8.20 -11.42 8.09
N LEU A 133 -9.24 -10.62 7.86
CA LEU A 133 -9.20 -9.48 6.97
C LEU A 133 -8.80 -8.23 7.78
N VAL A 134 -7.75 -7.55 7.36
CA VAL A 134 -7.24 -6.34 7.99
C VAL A 134 -7.48 -5.16 7.05
N LEU A 135 -8.27 -4.20 7.50
CA LEU A 135 -8.54 -2.96 6.79
C LEU A 135 -7.76 -1.82 7.43
N THR A 136 -7.12 -0.98 6.64
CA THR A 136 -6.33 0.16 7.13
C THR A 136 -6.73 1.44 6.41
N ASN A 137 -7.13 2.47 7.16
CA ASN A 137 -7.48 3.78 6.63
C ASN A 137 -6.36 4.78 6.90
N SER A 138 -5.59 5.10 5.87
CA SER A 138 -4.52 6.11 5.93
C SER A 138 -5.01 7.55 5.75
N GLY A 139 -6.31 7.72 5.46
CA GLY A 139 -6.98 9.00 5.28
C GLY A 139 -7.17 9.78 6.59
N LEU A 140 -7.50 11.07 6.43
CA LEU A 140 -7.81 11.98 7.54
C LEU A 140 -9.29 11.97 7.95
N SER A 141 -10.14 11.33 7.16
CA SER A 141 -11.58 11.17 7.41
C SER A 141 -11.93 9.71 7.61
N ASP A 142 -13.04 9.45 8.30
CA ASP A 142 -13.62 8.11 8.41
C ASP A 142 -13.97 7.56 7.02
N ALA A 143 -13.82 6.25 6.85
CA ALA A 143 -14.01 5.54 5.60
C ALA A 143 -15.15 4.52 5.74
N LEU A 144 -16.03 4.44 4.74
CA LEU A 144 -17.02 3.37 4.64
C LEU A 144 -16.51 2.32 3.66
N VAL A 145 -16.53 1.06 4.07
CA VAL A 145 -16.01 -0.06 3.26
C VAL A 145 -17.07 -1.15 3.18
N ASP A 146 -17.40 -1.55 1.96
CA ASP A 146 -18.27 -2.69 1.69
C ASP A 146 -17.40 -3.92 1.43
N ILE A 147 -17.74 -5.02 2.08
CA ILE A 147 -17.05 -6.30 1.93
C ILE A 147 -18.04 -7.30 1.36
N GLN A 148 -17.75 -7.79 0.16
CA GLN A 148 -18.52 -8.84 -0.49
C GLN A 148 -17.72 -10.14 -0.45
N SER A 149 -18.24 -11.17 0.22
CA SER A 149 -17.67 -12.51 0.21
C SER A 149 -18.41 -13.43 -0.74
N TYR A 150 -17.68 -14.40 -1.29
CA TYR A 150 -18.19 -15.53 -2.05
C TYR A 150 -17.56 -16.79 -1.49
N SER A 151 -18.36 -17.82 -1.24
CA SER A 151 -17.88 -19.10 -0.77
C SER A 151 -18.36 -20.25 -1.65
N GLU A 152 -18.03 -21.49 -1.27
CA GLU A 152 -18.63 -22.68 -1.90
C GLU A 152 -20.15 -22.72 -1.82
N ASN A 153 -20.75 -22.01 -0.85
CA ASN A 153 -22.20 -21.86 -0.69
C ASN A 153 -22.77 -20.70 -1.51
N GLY A 154 -21.93 -20.03 -2.31
CA GLY A 154 -22.30 -18.93 -3.19
C GLY A 154 -22.04 -17.55 -2.58
N LYS A 155 -22.81 -16.57 -3.05
CA LYS A 155 -22.64 -15.16 -2.67
C LYS A 155 -23.15 -14.93 -1.24
N GLN A 156 -22.28 -14.39 -0.39
CA GLN A 156 -22.62 -14.06 1.00
C GLN A 156 -23.22 -12.65 1.11
N PRO A 157 -23.90 -12.32 2.23
CA PRO A 157 -24.38 -10.96 2.47
C PRO A 157 -23.24 -9.94 2.50
N ILE A 158 -23.47 -8.74 1.94
CA ILE A 158 -22.50 -7.64 2.03
C ILE A 158 -22.36 -7.19 3.48
N LYS A 159 -21.12 -7.04 3.92
CA LYS A 159 -20.80 -6.48 5.24
C LYS A 159 -20.17 -5.10 5.08
N SER A 160 -20.91 -4.07 5.47
CA SER A 160 -20.41 -2.70 5.49
C SER A 160 -19.83 -2.35 6.86
N VAL A 161 -18.65 -1.73 6.87
CA VAL A 161 -17.96 -1.32 8.10
C VAL A 161 -17.52 0.13 8.02
N ASN A 162 -17.64 0.84 9.14
CA ASN A 162 -17.09 2.19 9.30
C ASN A 162 -15.69 2.10 9.92
N LEU A 163 -14.68 2.57 9.19
CA LEU A 163 -13.28 2.52 9.55
C LEU A 163 -12.77 3.93 9.89
N LYS A 164 -12.41 4.13 11.16
CA LYS A 164 -11.98 5.44 11.65
C LYS A 164 -10.77 5.98 10.90
N SER A 165 -10.71 7.30 10.75
CA SER A 165 -9.53 8.00 10.22
C SER A 165 -8.26 7.55 10.94
N LYS A 166 -7.15 7.40 10.19
CA LYS A 166 -5.83 7.06 10.75
C LYS A 166 -5.83 5.82 11.65
N SER A 167 -6.64 4.81 11.30
CA SER A 167 -6.82 3.60 12.10
C SER A 167 -6.88 2.34 11.24
N PHE A 168 -6.81 1.19 11.87
CA PHE A 168 -7.04 -0.10 11.24
C PHE A 168 -8.12 -0.89 12.00
N MET A 169 -8.76 -1.82 11.30
CA MET A 169 -9.75 -2.75 11.84
C MET A 169 -9.41 -4.16 11.38
N GLN A 170 -9.68 -5.13 12.23
CA GLN A 170 -9.53 -6.55 11.94
C GLN A 170 -10.90 -7.22 11.99
N LEU A 171 -11.21 -8.00 10.96
CA LEU A 171 -12.42 -8.81 10.86
C LEU A 171 -12.03 -10.28 10.77
N SER A 172 -12.76 -11.16 11.48
CA SER A 172 -12.61 -12.60 11.29
C SER A 172 -13.20 -13.02 9.94
N LEU A 173 -12.54 -13.92 9.21
CA LEU A 173 -13.14 -14.52 8.01
C LEU A 173 -14.40 -15.32 8.36
N ASP A 174 -14.48 -15.91 9.55
CA ASP A 174 -15.68 -16.56 10.08
C ASP A 174 -16.87 -15.60 10.17
N SER A 175 -16.61 -14.30 10.29
CA SER A 175 -17.67 -13.28 10.34
C SER A 175 -18.18 -12.85 8.96
N LEU A 176 -17.58 -13.38 7.89
CA LEU A 176 -17.92 -13.13 6.49
C LEU A 176 -18.59 -14.35 5.84
N ALA A 177 -18.23 -15.57 6.25
CA ALA A 177 -18.76 -16.82 5.71
C ALA A 177 -18.60 -17.97 6.75
N PRO A 178 -19.39 -18.01 7.84
CA PRO A 178 -19.13 -18.90 8.97
C PRO A 178 -19.15 -20.39 8.57
N GLY A 179 -18.06 -21.11 8.83
CA GLY A 179 -17.93 -22.55 8.58
C GLY A 179 -17.44 -22.93 7.18
N ASP A 180 -17.34 -21.97 6.27
CA ASP A 180 -16.98 -22.21 4.87
C ASP A 180 -15.46 -22.40 4.69
N LYS A 181 -15.09 -23.23 3.73
CA LYS A 181 -13.71 -23.69 3.49
C LYS A 181 -13.01 -22.95 2.35
N SER A 182 -13.75 -22.37 1.42
CA SER A 182 -13.17 -21.66 0.28
C SER A 182 -13.77 -20.28 0.18
N LEU A 183 -12.98 -19.24 0.45
CA LEU A 183 -13.45 -17.87 0.44
C LEU A 183 -12.80 -17.06 -0.68
N THR A 184 -13.60 -16.25 -1.36
CA THR A 184 -13.15 -15.11 -2.16
C THR A 184 -13.74 -13.84 -1.55
N ILE A 185 -12.92 -12.83 -1.34
CA ILE A 185 -13.31 -11.58 -0.69
C ILE A 185 -13.03 -10.43 -1.64
N GLN A 186 -14.05 -9.61 -1.87
CA GLN A 186 -13.91 -8.32 -2.52
C GLN A 186 -14.09 -7.22 -1.48
N VAL A 187 -13.12 -6.33 -1.38
CA VAL A 187 -13.16 -5.15 -0.52
C VAL A 187 -13.34 -3.93 -1.40
N VAL A 188 -14.43 -3.19 -1.19
CA VAL A 188 -14.80 -2.00 -1.97
C VAL A 188 -14.94 -0.80 -1.03
N PRO A 189 -13.90 0.05 -0.92
CA PRO A 189 -14.00 1.32 -0.21
C PRO A 189 -14.99 2.25 -0.92
N ARG A 190 -16.06 2.66 -0.23
CA ARG A 190 -17.02 3.66 -0.70
C ARG A 190 -16.51 5.09 -0.50
N SER A 191 -15.63 5.28 0.48
CA SER A 191 -14.96 6.54 0.78
C SER A 191 -13.64 6.30 1.50
N GLY A 192 -12.78 7.32 1.53
CA GLY A 192 -11.51 7.30 2.25
C GLY A 192 -10.36 6.64 1.48
N ARG A 193 -9.20 6.48 2.15
CA ARG A 193 -7.98 5.89 1.58
C ARG A 193 -7.71 4.57 2.29
N VAL A 194 -8.32 3.51 1.78
CA VAL A 194 -8.35 2.20 2.43
C VAL A 194 -7.43 1.21 1.71
N ASN A 195 -6.69 0.47 2.52
CA ASN A 195 -5.92 -0.69 2.13
C ASN A 195 -6.47 -1.91 2.84
N SER A 196 -6.37 -3.06 2.21
CA SER A 196 -6.77 -4.34 2.79
C SER A 196 -5.69 -5.40 2.63
N PHE A 197 -5.65 -6.31 3.61
CA PHE A 197 -4.73 -7.44 3.68
C PHE A 197 -5.47 -8.62 4.29
N VAL A 198 -5.22 -9.83 3.80
CA VAL A 198 -5.79 -11.05 4.36
C VAL A 198 -4.66 -11.94 4.85
N ILE A 199 -4.79 -12.42 6.09
CA ILE A 199 -3.93 -13.45 6.67
C ILE A 199 -4.81 -14.67 6.87
N ASP A 200 -4.39 -15.82 6.37
CA ASP A 200 -5.05 -17.09 6.57
C ASP A 200 -4.15 -18.00 7.40
N GLU A 201 -4.63 -18.37 8.60
CA GLU A 201 -3.92 -19.28 9.50
C GLU A 201 -4.72 -20.58 9.63
N GLN A 202 -4.10 -21.71 9.29
CA GLN A 202 -4.70 -23.03 9.30
C GLN A 202 -4.41 -23.79 10.59
N GLY A 203 -5.40 -24.54 11.06
CA GLY A 203 -5.29 -25.38 12.25
C GLY A 203 -6.08 -26.68 12.12
N ALA A 204 -5.75 -27.65 12.97
CA ALA A 204 -6.50 -28.88 13.16
C ALA A 204 -6.52 -29.21 14.66
N GLY A 205 -7.63 -28.89 15.34
CA GLY A 205 -7.71 -28.97 16.80
C GLY A 205 -6.71 -28.02 17.47
N LEU A 206 -5.87 -28.55 18.37
CA LEU A 206 -4.82 -27.78 19.04
C LEU A 206 -3.52 -27.64 18.22
N ARG A 207 -3.45 -28.28 17.04
CA ARG A 207 -2.27 -28.27 16.19
C ARG A 207 -2.37 -27.12 15.18
N ALA A 208 -1.34 -26.28 15.13
CA ALA A 208 -1.18 -25.31 14.04
C ALA A 208 -0.66 -26.03 12.78
N LEU A 209 -1.31 -25.79 11.64
CA LEU A 209 -0.89 -26.33 10.34
C LEU A 209 -0.02 -25.35 9.55
N GLY A 210 -0.15 -24.05 9.86
CA GLY A 210 0.65 -22.99 9.25
C GLY A 210 -0.21 -21.76 8.97
N GLY A 211 0.30 -20.86 8.15
CA GLY A 211 -0.42 -19.67 7.71
C GLY A 211 0.42 -18.83 6.77
N ASP A 212 -0.24 -17.95 6.03
CA ASP A 212 0.40 -16.98 5.15
C ASP A 212 -0.55 -15.82 4.85
N PHE A 213 -0.06 -14.82 4.12
CA PHE A 213 -0.87 -13.80 3.49
C PHE A 213 -1.57 -14.34 2.24
N VAL A 214 -2.82 -13.94 2.04
CA VAL A 214 -3.49 -14.03 0.75
C VAL A 214 -3.23 -12.72 0.01
N ASN A 215 -2.52 -12.80 -1.12
CA ASN A 215 -2.16 -11.60 -1.88
C ASN A 215 -3.40 -11.00 -2.56
N SER A 216 -3.49 -9.67 -2.52
CA SER A 216 -4.58 -8.95 -3.18
C SER A 216 -4.35 -8.84 -4.68
N ILE A 217 -5.43 -8.91 -5.45
CA ILE A 217 -5.49 -8.52 -6.85
C ILE A 217 -6.29 -7.21 -6.92
N PRO A 218 -5.67 -6.08 -7.31
CA PRO A 218 -6.40 -4.82 -7.50
C PRO A 218 -7.32 -4.91 -8.72
N SER A 219 -8.46 -4.21 -8.68
CA SER A 219 -9.42 -4.12 -9.79
C SER A 219 -9.98 -2.72 -9.96
#